data_AF-A0AAU0LLG0-F1
#
_entry.id   AF-A0AAU0LLG0-F1
#
_cell.length_a   1.000
_cell.length_b   1.000
_cell.length_c   1.000
_cell.angle_alpha   90.00
_cell.angle_beta   90.00
_cell.angle_gamma   90.00
#
_symmetry.space_group_name_H-M   'P 1'
#
loop_
_entity.id
_entity.type
_entity.pdbx_description
1 polymer ?
#
loop_
_entity_poly.entity_id
_entity_poly.type
_entity_poly.pdbx_seq_one_letter_code
_entity_poly.pdbx_strand_id
1 'polypeptide(L)'
;MLAAALLLCLALGLSMVHYRTQARVATAELTRLQADVKAQNTTAKAELDRLTAERDTAQAQLDAKHEHQEKTDAAELQEIARLRGELERRSVRVRVVAQPAACGPGSGGPPGEAPASADPGAANTAEAYGLLPARNSARLGAVIQEIETLNAAYASCRTTLIDNNL
;
A
#
# COMPACT_ATOMS: atom_id res chain seq x y z
N MET A 1 -47.80 -37.55 -70.61
CA MET A 1 -47.25 -38.37 -69.50
C MET A 1 -45.71 -38.39 -69.51
N LEU A 2 -45.06 -38.88 -70.57
CA LEU A 2 -43.58 -38.96 -70.65
C LEU A 2 -42.85 -37.61 -70.45
N ALA A 3 -43.29 -36.54 -71.14
CA ALA A 3 -42.64 -35.23 -71.02
C ALA A 3 -42.74 -34.64 -69.60
N ALA A 4 -43.86 -34.83 -68.91
CA ALA A 4 -44.04 -34.36 -67.53
C ALA A 4 -43.17 -35.15 -66.54
N ALA A 5 -43.03 -36.47 -66.73
CA ALA A 5 -42.14 -37.29 -65.92
C ALA A 5 -40.66 -36.89 -66.11
N LEU A 6 -40.27 -36.57 -67.34
CA LEU A 6 -38.91 -36.12 -67.67
C LEU A 6 -38.57 -34.77 -67.03
N LEU A 7 -39.52 -33.82 -67.06
CA LEU A 7 -39.39 -32.52 -66.38
C LEU A 7 -39.30 -32.68 -64.86
N LEU A 8 -40.09 -33.58 -64.27
CA LEU A 8 -40.03 -33.86 -62.83
C LEU A 8 -38.68 -34.46 -62.44
N CYS A 9 -38.16 -35.43 -63.20
CA CYS A 9 -36.84 -36.02 -62.96
C CYS A 9 -35.72 -34.97 -63.06
N LEU A 10 -35.79 -34.06 -64.03
CA LEU A 10 -34.83 -32.95 -64.17
C LEU A 10 -34.90 -31.97 -62.99
N ALA A 11 -36.11 -31.60 -62.56
CA ALA A 11 -36.30 -30.71 -61.41
C ALA A 11 -35.75 -31.32 -60.11
N LEU A 12 -35.98 -32.62 -59.89
CA LEU A 12 -35.46 -33.36 -58.74
C LEU A 12 -33.94 -33.53 -58.81
N GLY A 13 -33.38 -33.78 -59.99
CA GLY A 13 -31.93 -33.85 -60.19
C GLY A 13 -31.24 -32.53 -59.85
N LEU A 14 -31.78 -31.41 -60.36
CA LEU A 14 -31.27 -30.07 -60.10
C LEU A 14 -31.39 -29.69 -58.62
N SER A 15 -32.52 -29.97 -57.97
CA SER A 15 -32.69 -29.69 -56.54
C SER A 15 -31.75 -30.53 -55.68
N MET A 16 -31.54 -31.80 -56.02
CA MET A 16 -30.61 -32.67 -55.28
C MET A 16 -29.16 -32.22 -55.43
N VAL A 17 -28.76 -31.78 -56.63
CA VAL A 17 -27.43 -31.19 -56.84
C VAL A 17 -27.29 -29.89 -56.03
N HIS A 18 -28.28 -29.00 -56.11
CA HIS A 18 -28.27 -27.75 -55.37
C HIS A 18 -28.14 -27.98 -53.86
N TYR A 19 -28.95 -28.87 -53.30
CA TYR A 19 -28.90 -29.22 -51.89
C TYR A 19 -27.54 -29.82 -51.48
N ARG A 20 -26.99 -30.73 -52.29
CA ARG A 20 -25.65 -31.30 -52.05
C ARG A 20 -24.55 -30.24 -52.08
N THR A 21 -24.64 -29.26 -52.98
CA THR A 21 -23.67 -28.16 -53.02
C THR A 21 -23.77 -27.29 -51.78
N GLN A 22 -24.97 -26.90 -51.35
CA GLN A 22 -25.17 -26.12 -50.13
C GLN A 22 -24.69 -26.88 -48.88
N ALA A 23 -25.00 -28.17 -48.76
CA ALA A 23 -24.57 -29.00 -47.63
C ALA A 23 -23.04 -29.09 -47.53
N ARG A 24 -22.34 -29.20 -48.67
CA ARG A 24 -20.87 -29.19 -48.72
C ARG A 24 -20.29 -27.86 -48.27
N VAL A 25 -20.85 -26.74 -48.73
CA VAL A 25 -20.42 -25.40 -48.32
C VAL A 25 -20.62 -25.22 -46.81
N ALA A 26 -21.79 -25.56 -46.29
CA ALA A 26 -22.09 -25.45 -44.85
C ALA A 26 -21.15 -26.33 -44.00
N THR A 27 -20.85 -27.55 -44.47
CA THR A 27 -19.93 -28.45 -43.76
C THR A 27 -18.49 -27.92 -43.79
N ALA A 28 -18.05 -27.35 -44.91
CA ALA A 28 -16.73 -26.72 -45.02
C ALA A 28 -16.62 -25.51 -44.09
N GLU A 29 -17.65 -24.69 -44.02
CA GLU A 29 -17.70 -23.52 -43.12
C GLU A 29 -17.72 -23.93 -41.65
N LEU A 30 -18.52 -24.94 -41.28
CA LEU A 30 -18.51 -25.51 -39.93
C LEU A 30 -17.13 -26.07 -39.55
N THR A 31 -16.49 -26.80 -40.46
CA THR A 31 -15.15 -27.38 -40.22
C THR A 31 -14.11 -26.28 -40.01
N ARG A 32 -14.19 -25.21 -40.82
CA ARG A 32 -13.32 -24.04 -40.68
C ARG A 32 -13.55 -23.35 -39.33
N LEU A 33 -14.81 -23.07 -38.98
CA LEU A 33 -15.14 -22.41 -37.72
C LEU A 33 -14.71 -23.23 -36.51
N GLN A 34 -14.87 -24.56 -36.56
CA GLN A 34 -14.39 -25.45 -35.52
C GLN A 34 -12.86 -25.40 -35.37
N ALA A 35 -12.13 -25.33 -36.48
CA ALA A 35 -10.68 -25.19 -36.47
C ALA A 35 -10.25 -23.84 -35.88
N ASP A 36 -10.92 -22.75 -36.28
CA ASP A 36 -10.65 -21.39 -35.79
C ASP A 36 -10.92 -21.28 -34.28
N VAL A 37 -12.06 -21.78 -33.81
CA VAL A 37 -12.41 -21.81 -32.38
C VAL A 37 -11.42 -22.67 -31.59
N LYS A 38 -10.99 -23.81 -32.12
CA LYS A 38 -9.99 -24.65 -31.46
C LYS A 38 -8.65 -23.90 -31.34
N ALA A 39 -8.19 -23.25 -32.40
CA ALA A 39 -6.95 -22.48 -32.39
C ALA A 39 -7.02 -21.30 -31.41
N GLN A 40 -8.14 -20.58 -31.38
CA GLN A 40 -8.39 -19.50 -30.42
C GLN A 40 -8.38 -20.03 -28.98
N ASN A 41 -9.07 -21.13 -28.69
CA ASN A 41 -9.09 -21.72 -27.35
C ASN A 41 -7.69 -22.19 -26.91
N THR A 42 -6.90 -22.78 -27.81
CA THR A 42 -5.51 -23.17 -27.48
C THR A 42 -4.66 -21.94 -27.16
N THR A 43 -4.78 -20.88 -27.95
CA THR A 43 -4.04 -19.62 -27.73
C THR A 43 -4.46 -18.95 -26.42
N ALA A 44 -5.76 -18.82 -26.19
CA ALA A 44 -6.31 -18.23 -24.98
C ALA A 44 -5.93 -19.03 -23.73
N LYS A 45 -5.92 -20.37 -23.83
CA LYS A 45 -5.47 -21.23 -22.74
C LYS A 45 -3.98 -21.02 -22.44
N ALA A 46 -3.12 -21.02 -23.45
CA ALA A 46 -1.69 -20.80 -23.26
C ALA A 46 -1.41 -19.43 -22.62
N GLU A 47 -2.13 -18.40 -23.04
CA GLU A 47 -2.00 -17.06 -22.47
C GLU A 47 -2.51 -16.99 -21.03
N LEU A 48 -3.64 -17.64 -20.74
CA LEU A 48 -4.17 -17.71 -19.38
C LEU A 48 -3.20 -18.46 -18.46
N ASP A 49 -2.64 -19.58 -18.90
CA ASP A 49 -1.67 -20.36 -18.13
C ASP A 49 -0.40 -19.51 -17.86
N ARG A 50 0.08 -18.75 -18.85
CA ARG A 50 1.21 -17.81 -18.71
C ARG A 50 0.93 -16.73 -17.67
N LEU A 51 -0.19 -16.01 -17.82
CA LEU A 51 -0.57 -14.92 -16.91
C LEU A 51 -0.82 -15.42 -15.48
N THR A 52 -1.37 -16.63 -15.34
CA THR A 52 -1.58 -17.27 -14.05
C THR A 52 -0.24 -17.54 -13.37
N ALA A 53 0.73 -18.09 -14.09
CA ALA A 53 2.07 -18.36 -13.55
C ALA A 53 2.82 -17.07 -13.15
N GLU A 54 2.68 -16.01 -13.96
CA GLU A 54 3.25 -14.69 -13.64
C GLU A 54 2.64 -14.10 -12.38
N ARG A 55 1.31 -14.13 -12.26
CA ARG A 55 0.60 -13.70 -11.06
C ARG A 55 1.05 -14.49 -9.84
N ASP A 56 1.12 -15.82 -9.93
CA ASP A 56 1.48 -16.67 -8.79
C ASP A 56 2.91 -16.42 -8.32
N THR A 57 3.82 -16.17 -9.26
CA THR A 57 5.20 -15.79 -8.95
C THR A 57 5.23 -14.44 -8.24
N ALA A 58 4.49 -13.44 -8.74
CA ALA A 58 4.42 -12.12 -8.12
C ALA A 58 3.81 -12.18 -6.71
N GLN A 59 2.74 -12.96 -6.53
CA GLN A 59 2.10 -13.16 -5.23
C GLN A 59 3.06 -13.81 -4.23
N ALA A 60 3.77 -14.87 -4.64
CA ALA A 60 4.75 -15.53 -3.77
C ALA A 60 5.88 -14.58 -3.34
N GLN A 61 6.31 -13.67 -4.22
CA GLN A 61 7.30 -12.65 -3.86
C GLN A 61 6.76 -11.62 -2.87
N LEU A 62 5.50 -11.21 -3.02
CA LEU A 62 4.84 -10.30 -2.08
C LEU A 62 4.66 -10.95 -0.71
N ASP A 63 4.19 -12.19 -0.67
CA ASP A 63 3.99 -12.94 0.57
C ASP A 63 5.32 -13.12 1.32
N ALA A 64 6.40 -13.46 0.61
CA ALA A 64 7.73 -13.58 1.20
C ALA A 64 8.25 -12.25 1.78
N LYS A 65 8.02 -11.13 1.09
CA LYS A 65 8.37 -9.79 1.59
C LYS A 65 7.56 -9.44 2.83
N HIS A 66 6.26 -9.71 2.82
CA HIS A 66 5.38 -9.46 3.95
C HIS A 66 5.79 -10.28 5.18
N GLU A 67 6.07 -11.58 5.01
CA GLU A 67 6.54 -12.43 6.11
C GLU A 67 7.87 -11.92 6.69
N HIS A 68 8.77 -11.43 5.84
CA HIS A 68 10.04 -10.86 6.29
C HIS A 68 9.84 -9.54 7.06
N GLN A 69 8.92 -8.68 6.59
CA GLN A 69 8.56 -7.44 7.27
C GLN A 69 7.98 -7.71 8.65
N GLU A 70 7.01 -8.62 8.78
CA GLU A 70 6.41 -8.97 10.07
C GLU A 70 7.46 -9.43 11.11
N LYS A 71 8.44 -10.24 10.68
CA LYS A 71 9.54 -10.67 11.56
C LYS A 71 10.44 -9.52 11.96
N THR A 72 10.72 -8.60 11.03
CA THR A 72 11.56 -7.43 11.27
C THR A 72 10.86 -6.47 12.23
N ASP A 73 9.60 -6.15 11.98
CA ASP A 73 8.79 -5.26 12.80
C ASP A 73 8.65 -5.80 14.23
N ALA A 74 8.43 -7.12 14.39
CA ALA A 74 8.38 -7.74 15.71
C ALA A 74 9.72 -7.60 16.47
N ALA A 75 10.86 -7.70 15.78
CA ALA A 75 12.18 -7.50 16.39
C ALA A 75 12.43 -6.02 16.73
N GLU A 76 12.05 -5.11 15.85
CA GLU A 76 12.17 -3.66 16.06
C GLU A 76 11.32 -3.19 17.24
N LEU A 77 10.08 -3.69 17.38
CA LEU A 77 9.23 -3.40 18.53
C LEU A 77 9.86 -3.84 19.86
N GLN A 78 10.51 -5.01 19.88
CA GLN A 78 11.23 -5.48 21.08
C GLN A 78 12.42 -4.58 21.41
N GLU A 79 13.17 -4.15 20.39
CA GLU A 79 14.32 -3.27 20.56
C GLU A 79 13.91 -1.88 21.05
N ILE A 80 12.82 -1.32 20.50
CA ILE A 80 12.24 -0.05 20.98
C ILE A 80 11.83 -0.18 22.45
N ALA A 81 11.18 -1.28 22.84
CA ALA A 81 10.80 -1.52 24.23
C ALA A 81 12.02 -1.61 25.15
N ARG A 82 13.09 -2.29 24.71
CA ARG A 82 14.36 -2.37 25.44
C ARG A 82 14.99 -0.99 25.64
N LEU A 83 15.14 -0.22 24.56
CA LEU A 83 15.72 1.12 24.57
C LEU A 83 14.90 2.07 25.45
N ARG A 84 13.57 2.03 25.38
CA ARG A 84 12.68 2.82 26.25
C ARG A 84 12.95 2.51 27.71
N GLY A 85 13.02 1.23 28.10
CA GLY A 85 13.35 0.84 29.47
C GLY A 85 14.75 1.25 29.92
N GLU A 86 15.73 1.30 29.02
CA GLU A 86 17.07 1.84 29.34
C GLU A 86 17.09 3.35 29.52
N LEU A 87 16.36 4.08 28.67
CA LEU A 87 16.19 5.53 28.77
C LEU A 87 15.47 5.93 30.05
N GLU A 88 14.43 5.20 30.47
CA GLU A 88 13.73 5.43 31.74
C GLU A 88 14.65 5.22 32.96
N ARG A 89 15.58 4.26 32.87
CA ARG A 89 16.54 3.96 33.96
C ARG A 89 17.76 4.88 33.97
N ARG A 90 18.13 5.46 32.82
CA ARG A 90 19.22 6.44 32.74
C ARG A 90 18.69 7.82 33.10
N SER A 91 19.09 8.34 34.26
CA SER A 91 18.86 9.74 34.61
C SER A 91 19.68 10.66 33.69
N VAL A 92 19.07 11.07 32.57
CA VAL A 92 19.66 12.06 31.67
C VAL A 92 19.61 13.42 32.37
N ARG A 93 20.71 13.80 33.03
CA ARG A 93 20.86 15.14 33.58
C ARG A 93 21.20 16.13 32.47
N VAL A 94 20.18 16.72 31.85
CA VAL A 94 20.37 17.89 30.98
C VAL A 94 20.60 19.09 31.89
N ARG A 95 21.83 19.63 31.86
CA ARG A 95 22.10 20.93 32.44
C ARG A 95 21.54 21.98 31.49
N VAL A 96 20.37 22.53 31.84
CA VAL A 96 19.90 23.75 31.18
C VAL A 96 20.89 24.85 31.55
N VAL A 97 21.77 25.21 30.62
CA VAL A 97 22.56 26.43 30.74
C VAL A 97 21.58 27.56 30.48
N ALA A 98 21.12 28.22 31.54
CA ALA A 98 20.40 29.48 31.42
C ALA A 98 21.36 30.47 30.75
N GLN A 99 21.22 30.62 29.44
CA GLN A 99 21.84 31.72 28.74
C GLN A 99 21.16 32.98 29.28
N PRO A 100 21.91 33.92 29.89
CA PRO A 100 21.31 35.13 30.43
C PRO A 100 20.53 35.81 29.31
N ALA A 101 19.29 36.17 29.60
CA ALA A 101 18.31 36.67 28.65
C ALA A 101 18.91 37.78 27.77
N ALA A 102 19.22 37.46 26.52
CA ALA A 102 19.47 38.44 25.47
C ALA A 102 18.15 38.89 24.81
N CYS A 103 17.01 38.67 25.47
CA CYS A 103 15.75 39.30 25.11
C CYS A 103 15.68 40.65 25.82
N GLY A 104 15.92 41.73 25.06
CA GLY A 104 15.89 43.09 25.57
C GLY A 104 14.53 43.49 26.18
N PRO A 105 14.50 44.53 27.03
CA PRO A 105 13.30 44.94 27.73
C PRO A 105 12.28 45.50 26.74
N GLY A 106 11.14 44.80 26.61
CA GLY A 106 9.91 45.39 26.10
C GLY A 106 9.44 46.47 27.08
N SER A 107 9.39 47.70 26.60
CA SER A 107 9.00 48.89 27.34
C SER A 107 7.56 48.83 27.88
N GLY A 108 7.36 49.14 29.16
CA GLY A 108 6.06 49.59 29.66
C GLY A 108 5.66 49.10 31.06
N GLY A 109 6.33 49.56 32.11
CA GLY A 109 5.86 49.41 33.49
C GLY A 109 6.84 49.98 34.51
N PRO A 110 6.37 50.64 35.59
CA PRO A 110 7.25 51.21 36.61
C PRO A 110 8.04 50.12 37.36
N PRO A 111 9.21 50.44 37.94
CA PRO A 111 10.05 49.47 38.62
C PRO A 111 9.38 49.03 39.93
N GLY A 112 8.85 47.81 39.95
CA GLY A 112 8.30 47.17 41.15
C GLY A 112 9.20 46.02 41.57
N GLU A 113 9.68 46.10 42.82
CA GLU A 113 10.29 45.08 43.67
C GLU A 113 11.49 44.27 43.11
N ALA A 114 12.61 44.28 43.85
CA ALA A 114 13.68 43.31 43.65
C ALA A 114 13.11 41.88 43.86
N PRO A 115 13.43 40.91 43.00
CA PRO A 115 12.97 39.55 43.21
C PRO A 115 13.55 39.03 44.53
N ALA A 116 12.68 38.54 45.40
CA ALA A 116 13.08 37.86 46.62
C ALA A 116 14.08 36.76 46.30
N SER A 117 15.14 36.67 47.11
CA SER A 117 16.10 35.57 47.08
C SER A 117 15.36 34.23 47.07
N ALA A 118 15.71 33.37 46.12
CA ALA A 118 15.16 32.03 46.02
C ALA A 118 15.39 31.26 47.34
N ASP A 119 14.31 31.00 48.05
CA ASP A 119 14.29 30.16 49.24
C ASP A 119 14.71 28.73 48.86
N PRO A 120 15.69 28.11 49.54
CA PRO A 120 16.10 26.75 49.25
C PRO A 120 15.10 25.77 49.85
N GLY A 121 14.06 25.41 49.08
CA GLY A 121 13.29 24.21 49.39
C GLY A 121 11.81 24.28 49.02
N ALA A 122 11.49 23.76 47.83
CA ALA A 122 10.29 22.96 47.69
C ALA A 122 10.74 21.53 47.38
N ALA A 123 10.62 20.67 48.38
CA ALA A 123 10.83 19.23 48.24
C ALA A 123 9.68 18.64 47.41
N ASN A 124 9.68 18.87 46.09
CA ASN A 124 8.84 18.12 45.16
C ASN A 124 9.63 16.88 44.70
N THR A 125 9.56 15.83 45.50
CA THR A 125 10.11 14.51 45.17
C THR A 125 9.45 13.84 43.95
N ALA A 126 8.47 14.49 43.33
CA ALA A 126 7.89 14.11 42.03
C ALA A 126 8.62 14.72 40.81
N GLU A 127 9.50 15.71 41.01
CA GLU A 127 10.26 16.38 39.93
C GLU A 127 11.65 15.74 39.70
N ALA A 128 12.01 14.73 40.50
CA ALA A 128 13.34 14.14 40.53
C ALA A 128 13.78 13.44 39.21
N TYR A 129 12.88 13.23 38.26
CA TYR A 129 13.19 12.60 36.96
C TYR A 129 12.59 13.31 35.74
N GLY A 130 11.98 14.50 35.91
CA GLY A 130 11.30 15.22 34.84
C GLY A 130 12.13 16.38 34.30
N LEU A 131 12.79 16.19 33.16
CA LEU A 131 13.48 17.25 32.39
C LEU A 131 12.60 18.47 32.08
N LEU A 132 11.29 18.28 32.13
CA LEU A 132 10.25 19.28 31.89
C LEU A 132 9.13 19.09 32.92
N PRO A 133 8.45 20.17 33.36
CA PRO A 133 7.20 20.07 34.09
C PRO A 133 6.21 19.16 33.36
N ALA A 134 5.40 18.37 34.07
CA ALA A 134 4.53 17.34 33.49
C ALA A 134 3.69 17.83 32.29
N ARG A 135 3.19 19.07 32.35
CA ARG A 135 2.45 19.73 31.27
C ARG A 135 3.27 19.91 29.99
N ASN A 136 4.55 20.25 30.13
CA ASN A 136 5.46 20.44 29.00
C ASN A 136 5.90 19.10 28.42
N SER A 137 6.12 18.08 29.25
CA SER A 137 6.39 16.71 28.78
C SER A 137 5.22 16.14 27.97
N ALA A 138 3.99 16.32 28.45
CA ALA A 138 2.78 15.91 27.73
C ALA A 138 2.65 16.63 26.37
N ARG A 139 2.94 17.94 26.35
CA ARG A 139 2.89 18.73 25.12
C ARG A 139 3.97 18.31 24.11
N LEU A 140 5.18 18.03 24.57
CA LEU A 140 6.26 17.52 23.71
C LEU A 140 5.91 16.15 23.13
N GLY A 141 5.38 15.24 23.95
CA GLY A 141 4.91 13.93 23.50
C GLY A 141 3.83 14.03 22.41
N ALA A 142 2.86 14.94 22.59
CA ALA A 142 1.82 15.18 21.58
C ALA A 142 2.38 15.67 20.24
N VAL A 143 3.36 16.58 20.26
CA VAL A 143 4.00 17.09 19.03
C VAL A 143 4.83 16.01 18.33
N ILE A 144 5.56 15.17 19.08
CA ILE A 144 6.31 14.05 18.51
C ILE A 144 5.35 13.08 17.81
N GLN A 145 4.24 12.74 18.45
CA GLN A 145 3.24 11.82 17.89
C GLN A 145 2.57 12.39 16.62
N GLU A 146 2.34 13.70 16.57
CA GLU A 146 1.84 14.38 15.37
C GLU A 146 2.85 14.32 14.21
N ILE A 147 4.13 14.52 14.49
CA ILE A 147 5.22 14.43 13.50
C ILE A 147 5.35 13.00 12.96
N GLU A 148 5.33 11.99 13.85
CA GLU A 148 5.40 10.58 13.45
C GLU A 148 4.22 10.19 12.55
N THR A 149 3.02 10.67 12.86
CA THR A 149 1.82 10.46 12.04
C THR A 149 1.96 11.11 10.66
N LEU A 150 2.46 12.34 10.59
CA LEU A 150 2.72 13.05 9.33
C LEU A 150 3.78 12.34 8.48
N ASN A 151 4.85 11.86 9.10
CA ASN A 151 5.91 11.11 8.40
C ASN A 151 5.38 9.78 7.84
N ALA A 152 4.57 9.06 8.60
CA ALA A 152 3.94 7.83 8.14
C ALA A 152 3.01 8.08 6.93
N ALA A 153 2.20 9.14 6.98
CA ALA A 153 1.35 9.54 5.86
C ALA A 153 2.18 9.92 4.62
N TYR A 154 3.25 10.70 4.79
CA TYR A 154 4.14 11.09 3.69
C TYR A 154 4.83 9.87 3.06
N ALA A 155 5.33 8.94 3.87
CA ALA A 155 5.96 7.71 3.39
C ALA A 155 4.98 6.88 2.56
N SER A 156 3.74 6.71 3.03
CA SER A 156 2.67 6.03 2.30
C SER A 156 2.39 6.69 0.95
N CYS A 157 2.16 8.01 0.94
CA CYS A 157 1.92 8.76 -0.30
C CYS A 157 3.08 8.67 -1.28
N ARG A 158 4.33 8.70 -0.79
CA ARG A 158 5.52 8.58 -1.64
C ARG A 158 5.59 7.21 -2.31
N THR A 159 5.31 6.13 -1.58
CA THR A 159 5.29 4.77 -2.14
C THR A 159 4.24 4.65 -3.25
N THR A 160 3.01 5.12 -2.98
CA THR A 160 1.95 5.14 -3.99
C THR A 160 2.32 5.98 -5.22
N LEU A 161 3.04 7.09 -5.05
CA LEU A 161 3.44 7.92 -6.18
C LEU A 161 4.54 7.28 -7.03
N ILE A 162 5.44 6.51 -6.43
CA ILE A 162 6.49 5.77 -7.14
C ILE A 162 5.88 4.56 -7.88
N ASP A 163 4.95 3.84 -7.26
CA ASP A 163 4.31 2.66 -7.85
C ASP A 163 3.40 3.00 -9.04
N ASN A 164 2.86 4.22 -9.11
CA ASN A 164 2.00 4.67 -10.23
C ASN A 164 2.78 5.29 -11.42
N ASN A 165 4.10 5.49 -11.29
CA ASN A 165 4.94 6.12 -12.34
C ASN A 165 5.97 5.15 -12.95
N LEU A 166 5.85 3.84 -12.67
CA LEU A 166 6.60 2.74 -13.28
C LEU A 166 5.65 1.83 -14.07
#